data_AF-A0AAX2RIY4-F1
#
_entry.id   AF-A0AAX2RIY4-F1
#
_cell.length_a   1.000
_cell.length_b   1.000
_cell.length_c   1.000
_cell.angle_alpha   90.00
_cell.angle_beta   90.00
_cell.angle_gamma   90.00
#
_symmetry.space_group_name_H-M   'P 1'
#
loop_
_entity.id
_entity.type
_entity.pdbx_description
1 polymer ?
#
loop_
_entity_poly.entity_id
_entity_poly.type
_entity_poly.pdbx_seq_one_letter_code
_entity_poly.pdbx_strand_id
1 'polypeptide(L)'
;MWVEIPDGTFSAPRRRGSGGMVTYERTRTIDATVFRIARIVTVKRQLIAAVEVDAFIPEMHRSRLPAVDGRWVEPGVFRAKAYVLQNKNSALLAQFMASGDHEWDVRDRS
;
A
#
# COMPACT_ATOMS: atom_id res chain seq x y z
N MET A 1 -8.81 4.67 -5.73
CA MET A 1 -7.52 4.12 -6.21
C MET A 1 -7.33 2.76 -5.58
N TRP A 2 -6.77 1.78 -6.29
CA TRP A 2 -6.52 0.45 -5.74
C TRP A 2 -5.32 0.46 -4.80
N VAL A 3 -5.55 0.13 -3.53
CA VAL A 3 -4.52 0.08 -2.48
C VAL A 3 -4.44 -1.31 -1.87
N GLU A 4 -3.23 -1.77 -1.61
CA GLU A 4 -2.95 -3.04 -0.98
C GLU A 4 -2.80 -2.85 0.54
N ILE A 5 -3.66 -3.54 1.30
CA ILE A 5 -3.68 -3.53 2.76
C ILE A 5 -3.46 -4.94 3.32
N PRO A 6 -2.96 -5.08 4.56
CA PRO A 6 -2.89 -6.36 5.25
C PRO A 6 -4.27 -7.04 5.38
N ASP A 7 -4.28 -8.35 5.27
CA ASP A 7 -5.43 -9.26 5.38
C ASP A 7 -5.12 -10.45 6.29
N GLY A 8 -4.25 -10.22 7.28
CA GLY A 8 -3.75 -11.22 8.22
C GLY A 8 -2.39 -11.81 7.82
N THR A 9 -2.04 -12.93 8.43
CA THR A 9 -0.75 -13.61 8.22
C THR A 9 -0.95 -15.03 7.73
N PHE A 10 -0.11 -15.47 6.80
CA PHE A 10 -0.07 -16.85 6.36
C PHE A 10 1.26 -17.49 6.74
N SER A 11 1.23 -18.72 7.23
CA SER A 11 2.44 -19.49 7.56
C SER A 11 2.54 -20.69 6.63
N ALA A 12 3.65 -20.78 5.89
CA ALA A 12 3.94 -21.92 5.03
C ALA A 12 5.27 -22.58 5.44
N PRO A 13 5.40 -23.91 5.32
CA PRO A 13 6.70 -24.54 5.45
C PRO A 13 7.59 -24.10 4.27
N ARG A 14 8.86 -23.74 4.52
CA ARG A 14 9.81 -23.36 3.44
C ARG A 14 9.97 -24.41 2.36
N ARG A 15 9.74 -25.68 2.68
CA ARG A 15 9.82 -26.84 1.78
C ARG A 15 8.73 -27.83 2.19
N ARG A 16 8.07 -28.50 1.23
CA ARG A 16 7.03 -29.52 1.50
C ARG A 16 7.48 -30.48 2.60
N GLY A 17 6.95 -30.30 3.80
CA GLY A 17 7.17 -31.17 4.96
C GLY A 17 8.52 -31.08 5.68
N SER A 18 9.47 -30.24 5.27
CA SER A 18 10.79 -30.15 5.93
C SER A 18 11.46 -28.78 5.80
N GLY A 19 11.29 -27.94 6.83
CA GLY A 19 11.95 -26.64 6.95
C GLY A 19 11.20 -25.72 7.90
N GLY A 20 11.90 -24.72 8.45
CA GLY A 20 11.28 -23.71 9.33
C GLY A 20 10.06 -23.05 8.68
N MET A 21 9.06 -22.70 9.51
CA MET A 21 7.91 -21.93 9.05
C MET A 21 8.35 -20.53 8.61
N VAL A 22 7.86 -20.08 7.46
CA VAL A 22 7.91 -18.68 7.06
C VAL A 22 6.53 -18.11 7.20
N THR A 23 6.42 -17.12 8.09
CA THR A 23 5.25 -16.27 8.20
C THR A 23 5.41 -15.12 7.21
N TYR A 24 4.43 -14.92 6.35
CA TYR A 24 4.33 -13.73 5.50
C TYR A 24 3.00 -13.03 5.73
N GLU A 25 3.01 -11.71 5.57
CA GLU A 25 1.80 -10.89 5.61
C GLU A 25 0.97 -11.21 4.36
N ARG A 26 -0.27 -11.65 4.57
CA ARG A 26 -1.24 -11.76 3.49
C ARG A 26 -1.79 -10.37 3.24
N THR A 27 -1.91 -10.00 1.98
CA THR A 27 -2.47 -8.70 1.60
C THR A 27 -3.71 -8.88 0.73
N ARG A 28 -4.53 -7.84 0.67
CA ARG A 28 -5.68 -7.72 -0.25
C ARG A 28 -5.74 -6.32 -0.82
N THR A 29 -6.32 -6.20 -2.01
CA THR A 29 -6.51 -4.91 -2.68
C THR A 29 -7.93 -4.40 -2.42
N ILE A 30 -8.06 -3.12 -2.06
CA ILE A 30 -9.34 -2.43 -1.92
C ILE A 30 -9.35 -1.15 -2.76
N ASP A 31 -10.52 -0.68 -3.17
CA ASP A 31 -10.65 0.67 -3.70
C ASP A 31 -10.80 1.66 -2.54
N ALA A 32 -9.88 2.61 -2.45
CA ALA A 32 -9.81 3.56 -1.35
C ALA A 32 -9.57 4.98 -1.83
N THR A 33 -9.99 5.93 -0.99
CA THR A 33 -9.65 7.35 -1.14
C THR A 33 -8.24 7.57 -0.64
N VAL A 34 -7.39 8.20 -1.45
CA VAL A 34 -5.97 8.43 -1.15
C VAL A 34 -5.74 9.91 -0.86
N PHE A 35 -5.05 10.20 0.23
CA PHE A 35 -4.73 11.56 0.68
C PHE A 35 -3.27 11.94 0.45
N ARG A 36 -2.34 10.97 0.49
CA ARG A 36 -0.92 11.20 0.20
C ARG A 36 -0.42 10.14 -0.76
N ILE A 37 0.47 10.51 -1.69
CA ILE A 37 1.22 9.59 -2.53
C ILE A 37 2.70 9.91 -2.38
N ALA A 38 3.52 8.90 -2.05
CA ALA A 38 4.96 9.05 -1.89
C ALA A 38 5.73 7.93 -2.61
N ARG A 39 6.89 8.28 -3.16
CA ARG A 39 7.78 7.32 -3.80
C ARG A 39 8.47 6.47 -2.73
N ILE A 40 8.45 5.16 -2.94
CA ILE A 40 9.30 4.25 -2.16
C ILE A 40 10.74 4.46 -2.64
N VAL A 41 11.62 4.86 -1.73
CA VAL A 41 13.04 5.09 -2.04
C VAL A 41 13.72 3.74 -2.33
N THR A 42 13.75 3.34 -3.59
CA THR A 42 14.51 2.17 -4.04
C THR A 42 15.96 2.53 -4.29
N VAL A 43 16.89 1.65 -3.95
CA VAL A 43 18.33 1.84 -4.18
C VAL A 43 18.60 1.84 -5.70
N LYS A 44 18.90 3.02 -6.27
CA LYS A 44 19.28 3.33 -7.67
C LYS A 44 18.38 2.79 -8.80
N ARG A 45 17.75 3.71 -9.56
CA ARG A 45 17.17 3.51 -10.93
C ARG A 45 16.25 2.29 -11.13
N GLN A 46 15.76 1.66 -10.07
CA GLN A 46 14.77 0.60 -10.20
C GLN A 46 13.44 1.19 -10.63
N LEU A 47 12.73 0.45 -11.49
CA LEU A 47 11.36 0.76 -11.86
C LEU A 47 10.51 0.81 -10.58
N ILE A 48 9.85 1.93 -10.35
CA ILE A 48 8.94 2.08 -9.20
C ILE A 48 7.74 1.17 -9.47
N ALA A 49 7.73 -0.02 -8.87
CA ALA A 49 6.64 -0.98 -8.99
C ALA A 49 5.43 -0.59 -8.11
N ALA A 50 5.68 0.12 -7.01
CA ALA A 50 4.68 0.59 -6.07
C ALA A 50 5.06 1.93 -5.45
N VAL A 51 4.05 2.69 -5.07
CA VAL A 51 4.16 3.91 -4.27
C VAL A 51 3.55 3.65 -2.89
N GLU A 52 4.02 4.40 -1.90
CA GLU A 52 3.40 4.45 -0.58
C GLU A 52 2.25 5.45 -0.63
N VAL A 53 1.11 5.10 -0.04
CA VAL A 53 -0.07 5.97 0.00
C VAL A 53 -0.66 5.99 1.39
N ASP A 54 -1.18 7.15 1.79
CA ASP A 54 -2.00 7.26 2.98
C ASP A 54 -3.46 7.27 2.51
N ALA A 55 -4.21 6.21 2.85
CA ALA A 55 -5.54 5.95 2.30
C ALA A 55 -6.60 5.78 3.39
N PHE A 56 -7.80 6.31 3.16
CA PHE A 56 -8.95 6.07 4.02
C PHE A 56 -9.40 4.62 3.89
N ILE A 57 -9.41 3.89 5.01
CA ILE A 57 -9.89 2.52 5.07
C ILE A 57 -11.31 2.52 5.62
N PRO A 58 -12.33 2.12 4.84
CA PRO A 58 -13.69 1.97 5.34
C PRO A 58 -13.77 0.96 6.48
N GLU A 59 -14.71 1.18 7.41
CA GLU A 59 -14.85 0.35 8.64
C GLU A 59 -14.93 -1.15 8.35
N MET A 60 -15.66 -1.55 7.30
CA MET A 60 -15.79 -2.95 6.87
C MET A 60 -14.47 -3.63 6.53
N HIS A 61 -13.43 -2.84 6.21
CA HIS A 61 -12.10 -3.34 5.89
C HIS A 61 -11.12 -3.32 7.07
N ARG A 62 -11.49 -2.74 8.23
CA ARG A 62 -10.61 -2.59 9.40
C ARG A 62 -10.52 -3.81 10.30
N SER A 63 -11.49 -4.73 10.23
CA SER A 63 -11.56 -5.91 11.11
C SER A 63 -10.31 -6.80 11.12
N ARG A 64 -9.50 -6.76 10.06
CA ARG A 64 -8.26 -7.53 9.90
C ARG A 64 -6.99 -6.69 10.04
N LEU A 65 -7.14 -5.39 10.33
CA LEU A 65 -6.06 -4.46 10.61
C LEU A 65 -6.02 -4.22 12.12
N PRO A 66 -4.95 -4.64 12.82
CA PRO A 66 -4.82 -4.33 14.24
C PRO A 66 -4.86 -2.82 14.48
N ALA A 67 -5.63 -2.37 15.48
CA ALA A 67 -5.71 -0.94 15.84
C ALA A 67 -4.36 -0.40 16.34
N VAL A 68 -3.47 -1.28 16.81
CA VAL A 68 -2.11 -0.95 17.27
C VAL A 68 -1.07 -0.98 16.15
N ASP A 69 -1.45 -1.25 14.90
CA ASP A 69 -0.49 -1.26 13.78
C ASP A 69 0.08 0.15 13.56
N GLY A 70 1.41 0.27 13.57
CA GLY A 70 2.09 1.56 13.40
C GLY A 70 1.93 2.19 12.01
N ARG A 71 1.29 1.49 11.06
CA ARG A 71 0.92 2.04 9.75
C ARG A 71 -0.37 2.88 9.79
N TRP A 72 -1.10 2.93 10.91
CA TRP A 72 -2.15 3.93 11.09
C TRP A 72 -1.53 5.32 11.23
N VAL A 73 -1.84 6.21 10.28
CA VAL A 73 -1.33 7.59 10.26
C VAL A 73 -2.26 8.51 11.05
N GLU A 74 -3.56 8.32 10.87
CA GLU A 74 -4.65 9.05 11.52
C GLU A 74 -5.85 8.10 11.71
N PRO A 75 -6.88 8.48 12.50
CA PRO A 75 -8.09 7.68 12.64
C PRO A 75 -8.72 7.34 11.28
N GLY A 76 -8.67 6.07 10.91
CA GLY A 76 -9.21 5.58 9.63
C GLY A 76 -8.32 5.78 8.41
N VAL A 77 -7.13 6.37 8.56
CA VAL A 77 -6.15 6.54 7.48
C VAL A 77 -4.97 5.60 7.69
N PHE A 78 -4.78 4.69 6.75
CA PHE A 78 -3.74 3.66 6.82
C PHE A 78 -2.71 3.87 5.72
N ARG A 79 -1.43 3.74 6.10
CA ARG A 79 -0.31 3.74 5.18
C ARG A 79 -0.21 2.39 4.46
N ALA A 80 -0.53 2.41 3.19
CA ALA A 80 -0.66 1.25 2.32
C ALA A 80 0.28 1.37 1.11
N LYS A 81 0.33 0.32 0.30
CA LYS A 81 1.02 0.36 -1.00
C LYS A 81 0.01 0.45 -2.13
N ALA A 82 0.27 1.28 -3.11
CA ALA A 82 -0.45 1.24 -4.38
C ALA A 82 0.50 0.79 -5.48
N TYR A 83 0.19 -0.34 -6.12
CA TYR A 83 1.00 -0.85 -7.22
C TYR A 83 0.68 -0.09 -8.52
N VAL A 84 1.73 0.31 -9.24
CA VAL A 84 1.61 1.11 -10.46
C VAL A 84 0.86 0.33 -11.54
N LEU A 85 1.13 -0.97 -11.67
CA LEU A 85 0.48 -1.82 -12.67
C LEU A 85 -1.04 -1.95 -12.43
N GLN A 86 -1.46 -2.09 -11.17
CA GLN A 86 -2.87 -2.19 -10.78
C GLN A 86 -3.61 -0.86 -10.99
N ASN A 87 -2.89 0.27 -10.94
CA ASN A 87 -3.42 1.62 -11.08
C ASN A 87 -3.02 2.30 -12.39
N LYS A 88 -2.70 1.52 -13.44
CA LYS A 88 -2.22 2.05 -14.73
C LYS A 88 -3.17 3.06 -15.40
N ASN A 89 -4.47 3.00 -15.09
CA ASN A 89 -5.49 3.90 -15.61
C ASN A 89 -5.75 5.13 -14.72
N SER A 90 -5.03 5.27 -13.60
CA SER A 90 -5.19 6.40 -12.68
C SER A 90 -4.43 7.61 -13.21
N ALA A 91 -5.17 8.65 -13.63
CA ALA A 91 -4.58 9.91 -14.08
C ALA A 91 -3.73 10.58 -12.98
N LEU A 92 -4.20 10.55 -11.73
CA LEU A 92 -3.47 11.08 -10.58
C LEU A 92 -2.11 10.40 -10.41
N LEU A 93 -2.08 9.06 -10.47
CA LEU A 93 -0.82 8.32 -10.34
C LEU A 93 0.10 8.57 -11.53
N ALA A 94 -0.44 8.63 -12.75
CA ALA A 94 0.34 8.94 -13.95
C ALA A 94 1.00 10.32 -13.84
N GLN A 95 0.27 11.35 -13.39
CA GLN A 95 0.81 12.70 -13.17
C GLN A 95 1.90 12.72 -12.08
N PHE A 96 1.66 12.08 -10.95
CA PHE A 96 2.66 11.95 -9.89
C PHE A 96 3.95 11.27 -10.39
N MET A 97 3.81 10.17 -11.12
CA MET A 97 4.94 9.44 -11.67
C MET A 97 5.72 10.26 -12.71
N ALA A 98 5.02 11.02 -13.55
CA ALA A 98 5.63 11.90 -14.54
C ALA A 98 6.32 13.11 -13.91
N SER A 99 5.81 13.65 -12.80
CA SER A 99 6.35 14.85 -12.14
C SER A 99 7.79 14.72 -11.66
N GLY A 100 8.20 13.50 -11.28
CA GLY A 100 9.49 13.29 -10.61
C GLY A 100 9.45 13.51 -9.11
N ASP A 101 8.36 14.06 -8.57
CA ASP A 101 8.25 14.45 -7.17
C ASP A 101 8.29 13.23 -6.23
N HIS A 102 8.87 13.44 -5.05
CA HIS A 102 9.00 12.40 -4.04
C HIS A 102 7.69 12.15 -3.28
N GLU A 103 6.87 13.18 -3.11
CA GLU A 103 5.65 13.13 -2.32
C GLU A 103 4.66 14.19 -2.78
N TRP A 104 3.38 13.83 -2.88
CA TRP A 104 2.23 14.73 -3.05
C TRP A 104 1.24 14.54 -1.90
N ASP A 105 0.80 15.65 -1.31
CA ASP A 105 -0.52 15.71 -0.67
C ASP A 105 -1.58 15.89 -1.77
N VAL A 106 -2.54 14.99 -1.81
CA VAL A 106 -3.62 14.95 -2.79
C VAL A 106 -4.75 15.89 -2.36
N ARG A 107 -4.89 16.19 -1.07
CA ARG A 107 -5.93 17.08 -0.54
C ARG A 107 -5.75 18.52 -1.02
N ASP A 108 -4.50 18.93 -1.24
CA ASP A 108 -4.17 20.27 -1.73
C ASP A 108 -4.36 20.43 -3.25
N ARG A 109 -4.82 19.37 -3.94
CA ARG A 109 -4.86 19.29 -5.41
C ARG A 109 -6.25 18.93 -5.98
N SER A 110 -7.29 18.89 -5.14
CA SER A 110 -8.68 18.62 -5.56
C SER A 110 -9.42 19.87 -5.99
#